data_AF-A0A6B3G630-F1
#
_entry.id   AF-A0A6B3G630-F1
#
_cell.length_a   1.000
_cell.length_b   1.000
_cell.length_c   1.000
_cell.angle_alpha   90.00
_cell.angle_beta   90.00
_cell.angle_gamma   90.00
#
_symmetry.space_group_name_H-M   'P 1'
#
loop_
_entity.id
_entity.type
_entity.pdbx_description
1 polymer ?
#
loop_
_entity_poly.entity_id
_entity_poly.type
_entity_poly.pdbx_seq_one_letter_code
_entity_poly.pdbx_strand_id
1 'polypeptide(L)'
;AKNPAGWLETFSLIDPPPTPVILSVNARGADGTDTSWLWDVDYTQLAGHPIFVLGDRKLDLAVRLEVAGLDFRVCENLDEAVQYAPPGRIEVIANYTAFQDL
;
A
#
# COMPACT_ATOMS: atom_id res chain seq x y z
N ALA A 1 6.09 -4.61 -5.23
CA ALA A 1 6.12 -6.09 -5.20
C ALA A 1 4.80 -6.69 -5.72
N LYS A 2 4.79 -7.93 -6.25
CA LYS A 2 3.60 -8.56 -6.86
C LYS A 2 2.99 -9.73 -6.06
N ASN A 3 3.59 -10.08 -4.93
CA ASN A 3 3.22 -11.26 -4.15
C ASN A 3 3.47 -11.01 -2.67
N PRO A 4 2.97 -11.89 -1.78
CA PRO A 4 3.03 -11.66 -0.34
C PRO A 4 4.46 -11.52 0.19
N ALA A 5 5.37 -12.40 -0.25
CA ALA A 5 6.76 -12.40 0.18
C ALA A 5 7.48 -11.08 -0.15
N GLY A 6 7.31 -10.56 -1.37
CA GLY A 6 7.94 -9.30 -1.75
C GLY A 6 7.38 -8.09 -1.00
N TRP A 7 6.11 -8.12 -0.60
CA TRP A 7 5.52 -7.07 0.25
C TRP A 7 6.09 -7.11 1.66
N LEU A 8 6.18 -8.29 2.27
CA LEU A 8 6.77 -8.46 3.60
C LEU A 8 8.25 -8.07 3.64
N GLU A 9 9.02 -8.43 2.61
CA GLU A 9 10.40 -7.98 2.47
C GLU A 9 10.48 -6.45 2.39
N THR A 10 9.58 -5.82 1.63
CA THR A 10 9.53 -4.35 1.51
C THR A 10 9.18 -3.70 2.84
N PHE A 11 8.23 -4.24 3.61
CA PHE A 11 7.86 -3.71 4.93
C PHE A 11 9.04 -3.70 5.90
N SER A 12 9.91 -4.71 5.85
CA SER A 12 11.10 -4.78 6.70
C SER A 12 12.15 -3.68 6.44
N LEU A 13 12.05 -2.98 5.29
CA LEU A 13 12.98 -1.93 4.86
C LEU A 13 12.46 -0.52 5.13
N ILE A 14 11.21 -0.37 5.59
CA ILE A 14 10.60 0.93 5.89
C ILE A 14 11.26 1.52 7.15
N ASP A 15 11.63 2.80 7.08
CA ASP A 15 12.10 3.55 8.26
C ASP A 15 11.03 3.50 9.38
N PRO A 16 11.38 3.47 10.68
CA PRO A 16 10.41 3.33 11.76
C PRO A 16 9.24 4.35 11.73
N PRO A 17 8.11 4.06 12.40
CA PRO A 17 7.02 5.02 12.55
C PRO A 17 7.52 6.37 13.09
N PRO A 18 6.97 7.51 12.63
CA PRO A 18 5.76 7.64 11.81
C PRO A 18 6.03 7.87 10.31
N THR A 19 7.01 7.18 9.69
CA THR A 19 7.29 7.31 8.25
C THR A 19 6.05 6.98 7.41
N PRO A 20 5.53 7.88 6.54
CA PRO A 20 4.35 7.61 5.74
C PRO A 20 4.55 6.50 4.72
N VAL A 21 3.51 5.69 4.51
CA VAL A 21 3.52 4.57 3.57
C VAL A 21 2.36 4.70 2.60
N ILE A 22 2.66 4.71 1.30
CA ILE A 22 1.67 4.65 0.22
C ILE A 22 1.65 3.23 -0.33
N LEU A 23 0.49 2.60 -0.32
CA LEU A 23 0.25 1.28 -0.88
C LEU A 23 -0.61 1.41 -2.14
N SER A 24 -0.08 1.01 -3.29
CA SER A 24 -0.78 1.11 -4.58
C SER A 24 -0.90 -0.24 -5.27
N VAL A 25 -2.14 -0.69 -5.51
CA VAL A 25 -2.42 -2.00 -6.11
C VAL A 25 -3.37 -1.88 -7.28
N ASN A 26 -2.90 -2.32 -8.44
CA ASN A 26 -3.72 -2.57 -9.62
C ASN A 26 -3.96 -4.07 -9.84
N ALA A 27 -4.90 -4.42 -10.71
CA ALA A 27 -5.15 -5.81 -11.11
C ALA A 27 -5.32 -5.91 -12.63
N ARG A 28 -4.29 -5.48 -13.37
CA ARG A 28 -4.27 -5.49 -14.84
C ARG A 28 -3.53 -6.72 -15.35
N GLY A 29 -3.50 -6.92 -16.66
CA GLY A 29 -2.90 -8.13 -17.28
C GLY A 29 -1.46 -8.42 -16.83
N ALA A 30 -0.64 -7.38 -16.62
CA ALA A 30 0.74 -7.54 -16.16
C ALA A 30 0.90 -7.76 -14.64
N ASP A 31 -0.14 -7.50 -13.84
CA ASP A 31 -0.13 -7.67 -12.39
C ASP A 31 -0.72 -9.00 -11.96
N GLY A 32 -1.62 -9.58 -12.77
CA GLY A 32 -2.53 -10.62 -12.36
C GLY A 32 -3.87 -10.01 -11.92
N THR A 33 -4.97 -10.67 -12.30
CA THR A 33 -6.33 -10.16 -12.00
C THR A 33 -6.86 -10.65 -10.65
N ASP A 34 -6.31 -11.74 -10.12
CA ASP A 34 -6.62 -12.27 -8.80
C ASP A 34 -5.81 -11.54 -7.72
N THR A 35 -6.52 -10.87 -6.83
CA THR A 35 -5.98 -10.11 -5.69
C THR A 35 -6.12 -10.86 -4.36
N SER A 36 -6.46 -12.15 -4.39
CA SER A 36 -6.58 -12.99 -3.19
C SER A 36 -5.31 -12.99 -2.34
N TRP A 37 -4.13 -12.84 -2.95
CA TRP A 37 -2.84 -12.75 -2.27
C TRP A 37 -2.73 -11.60 -1.26
N LEU A 38 -3.57 -10.55 -1.36
CA LEU A 38 -3.64 -9.48 -0.35
C LEU A 38 -3.94 -10.07 1.04
N TRP A 39 -4.66 -11.18 1.11
CA TRP A 39 -5.01 -11.82 2.37
C TRP A 39 -3.83 -12.56 3.02
N ASP A 40 -2.81 -12.92 2.25
CA ASP A 40 -1.62 -13.62 2.74
C ASP A 40 -0.52 -12.66 3.24
N VAL A 41 -0.73 -11.33 3.12
CA VAL A 41 0.20 -10.31 3.64
C VAL A 41 -0.16 -9.95 5.07
N ASP A 42 0.84 -9.98 5.96
CA ASP A 42 0.73 -9.47 7.32
C ASP A 42 0.98 -7.94 7.36
N TYR A 43 -0.10 -7.17 7.22
CA TYR A 43 -0.06 -5.70 7.28
C TYR A 43 0.18 -5.15 8.68
N THR A 44 0.09 -5.95 9.75
CA THR A 44 0.25 -5.44 11.14
C THR A 44 1.63 -4.83 11.38
N GLN A 45 2.61 -5.17 10.53
CA GLN A 45 3.94 -4.54 10.50
C GLN A 45 3.91 -3.05 10.17
N LEU A 46 2.83 -2.53 9.58
CA LEU A 46 2.62 -1.11 9.30
C LEU A 46 1.96 -0.35 10.46
N ALA A 47 1.76 -0.98 11.61
CA ALA A 47 1.17 -0.33 12.78
C ALA A 47 1.96 0.93 13.18
N GLY A 48 1.25 2.04 13.39
CA GLY A 48 1.84 3.34 13.76
C GLY A 48 2.31 4.20 12.58
N HIS A 49 2.34 3.67 11.36
CA HIS A 49 2.60 4.45 10.16
C HIS A 49 1.32 5.17 9.67
N PRO A 50 1.41 6.40 9.14
CA PRO A 50 0.38 6.96 8.29
C PRO A 50 0.29 6.15 6.98
N ILE A 51 -0.86 5.54 6.71
CA ILE A 51 -1.07 4.69 5.53
C ILE A 51 -2.01 5.36 4.54
N PHE A 52 -1.60 5.43 3.27
CA PHE A 52 -2.42 5.91 2.16
C PHE A 52 -2.57 4.82 1.11
N VAL A 53 -3.78 4.67 0.56
CA VAL A 53 -4.13 3.57 -0.34
C VAL A 53 -4.57 4.09 -1.69
N LEU A 54 -3.94 3.59 -2.75
CA LEU A 54 -4.12 3.99 -4.15
C LEU A 54 -4.30 2.78 -5.09
N GLY A 55 -4.56 3.06 -6.36
CA GLY A 55 -4.64 2.06 -7.44
C GLY A 55 -6.07 1.55 -7.69
N ASP A 56 -6.22 0.78 -8.78
CA ASP A 56 -7.51 0.26 -9.24
C ASP A 56 -8.22 -0.59 -8.18
N ARG A 57 -7.46 -1.23 -7.28
CA ARG A 57 -7.95 -2.14 -6.24
C ARG A 57 -7.81 -1.56 -4.83
N LYS A 58 -7.74 -0.23 -4.72
CA LYS A 58 -7.63 0.49 -3.44
C LYS A 58 -8.67 0.09 -2.40
N LEU A 59 -9.91 -0.21 -2.81
CA LEU A 59 -10.98 -0.62 -1.89
C LEU A 59 -10.80 -2.04 -1.35
N ASP A 60 -10.24 -2.95 -2.13
CA ASP A 60 -9.99 -4.32 -1.62
C ASP A 60 -8.85 -4.32 -0.61
N LEU A 61 -7.82 -3.53 -0.89
CA LEU A 61 -6.73 -3.31 0.05
C LEU A 61 -7.22 -2.58 1.31
N ALA A 62 -8.11 -1.59 1.18
CA ALA A 62 -8.74 -0.92 2.31
C ALA A 62 -9.48 -1.91 3.23
N VAL A 63 -10.31 -2.79 2.67
CA VAL A 63 -11.00 -3.84 3.45
C VAL A 63 -9.98 -4.73 4.17
N ARG A 64 -8.90 -5.12 3.50
CA ARG A 64 -7.87 -5.96 4.11
C ARG A 64 -7.15 -5.24 5.27
N LEU A 65 -6.87 -3.95 5.14
CA LEU A 65 -6.27 -3.12 6.21
C LEU A 65 -7.22 -2.90 7.38
N GLU A 66 -8.52 -2.74 7.11
CA GLU A 66 -9.56 -2.65 8.13
C GLU A 66 -9.63 -3.94 8.96
N VAL A 67 -9.59 -5.11 8.32
CA VAL A 67 -9.50 -6.40 9.02
C VAL A 67 -8.21 -6.51 9.85
N ALA A 68 -7.11 -5.88 9.41
CA ALA A 68 -5.87 -5.83 10.18
C ALA A 68 -5.92 -4.86 11.37
N GLY A 69 -6.99 -4.06 11.51
CA GLY A 69 -7.13 -3.07 12.57
C GLY A 69 -6.23 -1.85 12.40
N LEU A 70 -5.92 -1.46 11.16
CA LEU A 70 -5.04 -0.34 10.85
C LEU A 70 -5.84 0.88 10.39
N ASP A 71 -5.40 2.07 10.80
CA ASP A 71 -5.90 3.33 10.25
C ASP A 71 -5.25 3.61 8.89
N PHE A 72 -6.06 3.99 7.92
CA PHE A 72 -5.60 4.34 6.58
C PHE A 72 -6.50 5.39 5.93
N ARG A 73 -6.00 6.03 4.87
CA ARG A 73 -6.80 6.88 3.98
C ARG A 73 -6.76 6.35 2.55
N VAL A 74 -7.94 6.16 1.97
CA VAL A 74 -8.06 5.91 0.53
C VAL A 74 -7.95 7.25 -0.19
N CYS A 75 -7.10 7.32 -1.22
CA CYS A 75 -6.89 8.50 -2.04
C CYS A 75 -7.22 8.19 -3.51
N GLU A 76 -7.50 9.23 -4.30
CA GLU A 76 -7.74 9.13 -5.73
C GLU A 76 -6.45 9.07 -6.54
N ASN A 77 -5.41 9.79 -6.10
CA ASN A 77 -4.13 9.85 -6.80
C ASN A 77 -2.98 10.18 -5.83
N LEU A 78 -1.76 10.14 -6.37
CA LEU A 78 -0.54 10.39 -5.60
C LEU A 78 -0.51 11.80 -5.00
N ASP A 79 -0.96 12.82 -5.74
CA ASP A 79 -0.98 14.20 -5.27
C ASP A 79 -1.81 14.35 -3.98
N GLU A 80 -2.98 13.73 -3.93
CA GLU A 80 -3.83 13.73 -2.74
C GLU A 80 -3.14 13.02 -1.56
N ALA A 81 -2.50 11.86 -1.80
CA ALA A 81 -1.78 11.14 -0.75
C ALA A 81 -0.63 11.98 -0.17
N VAL A 82 0.15 12.64 -1.04
CA VAL A 82 1.26 13.52 -0.65
C VAL A 82 0.78 14.74 0.14
N GLN A 83 -0.38 15.32 -0.22
CA GLN A 83 -0.95 16.46 0.51
C GLN A 83 -1.30 16.13 1.97
N TYR A 84 -1.69 14.87 2.24
CA TYR A 84 -2.04 14.42 3.58
C TYR A 84 -0.88 13.81 4.36
N ALA A 85 0.19 13.39 3.67
CA ALA A 85 1.36 12.82 4.31
C ALA A 85 2.12 13.90 5.12
N PRO A 86 2.63 13.59 6.32
CA PRO A 86 3.51 14.50 7.03
C PRO A 86 4.79 14.77 6.20
N PRO A 87 5.41 15.96 6.36
CA PRO A 87 6.62 16.31 5.64
C PRO A 87 7.75 15.33 5.92
N GLY A 88 8.45 14.91 4.85
CA GLY A 88 9.61 14.04 4.98
C GLY A 88 9.65 12.99 3.89
N ARG A 89 10.36 11.91 4.18
CA ARG A 89 10.46 10.74 3.32
C ARG A 89 9.13 9.98 3.35
N ILE A 90 8.64 9.58 2.18
CA ILE A 90 7.45 8.76 2.02
C ILE A 90 7.89 7.46 1.35
N GLU A 91 7.50 6.33 1.93
CA GLU A 91 7.73 5.02 1.32
C GLU A 91 6.56 4.66 0.42
N VAL A 92 6.85 4.18 -0.80
CA VAL A 92 5.82 3.82 -1.78
C VAL A 92 6.00 2.38 -2.21
N ILE A 93 4.95 1.58 -2.02
CA ILE A 93 4.93 0.16 -2.35
C ILE A 93 3.83 -0.06 -3.38
N ALA A 94 4.26 -0.37 -4.60
CA ALA A 94 3.36 -0.59 -5.72
C ALA A 94 3.62 -1.93 -6.42
N ASN A 95 2.56 -2.51 -7.01
CA ASN A 95 2.74 -3.54 -8.05
C ASN A 95 3.02 -2.88 -9.41
N TYR A 96 3.13 -3.66 -10.48
CA TYR A 96 3.86 -3.20 -11.67
C TYR A 96 3.15 -2.08 -12.42
N THR A 97 1.87 -2.25 -12.75
CA THR A 97 1.16 -1.17 -13.44
C THR A 97 0.82 -0.03 -12.50
N ALA A 98 0.62 -0.30 -11.20
CA ALA A 98 0.46 0.75 -10.20
C ALA A 98 1.70 1.65 -10.16
N PHE A 99 2.91 1.09 -10.22
CA PHE A 99 4.15 1.85 -10.28
C PHE A 99 4.29 2.67 -11.57
N GLN A 100 3.74 2.20 -12.69
CA GLN A 100 3.74 2.95 -13.95
C GLN A 100 2.79 4.15 -13.93
N ASP A 101 1.75 4.11 -13.09
CA ASP A 101 0.76 5.18 -12.97
C ASP A 101 1.16 6.28 -11.96
N LEU A 102 2.22 6.05 -11.18
CA LEU A 102 2.72 6.99 -10.15
C LEU A 102 3.53 8.15 -10.74
#